data_AF-A0A8S9X041-F1
#
_entry.id   AF-A0A8S9X041-F1
#
_cell.length_a   1.000
_cell.length_b   1.000
_cell.length_c   1.000
_cell.angle_alpha   90.00
_cell.angle_beta   90.00
_cell.angle_gamma   90.00
#
_symmetry.space_group_name_H-M   'P 1'
#
loop_
_entity.id
_entity.type
_entity.pdbx_description
1 polymer ?
#
loop_
_entity_poly.entity_id
_entity_poly.type
_entity_poly.pdbx_seq_one_letter_code
_entity_poly.pdbx_strand_id
1 'polypeptide(L)'
;MPEQFKDMPYQPFSKGDRLGKISDWTGATFQDKKYTSKYQSQFGAGSQYAYYHEEDESSFHLVDTTRVQKPPYQRGRFRQNNRNMRGRGGNRGGYLQRPGDRKNQANVKKYGKQPMRNQKNQAPIKNRDASVTVRPDWNTIEEMDFPRLSKLSLPNVKEAED
;
A
#
# COMPACT_ATOMS: atom_id res chain seq x y z
N MET A 1 -2.52 -17.80 -48.09
CA MET A 1 -2.90 -17.89 -46.66
C MET A 1 -4.17 -18.74 -46.56
N PRO A 2 -4.26 -19.69 -45.63
CA PRO A 2 -5.51 -20.40 -45.34
C PRO A 2 -6.65 -19.42 -45.05
N GLU A 3 -7.86 -19.70 -45.55
CA GLU A 3 -9.03 -18.81 -45.42
C GLU A 3 -9.36 -18.47 -43.96
N GLN A 4 -9.19 -19.46 -43.07
CA GLN A 4 -9.38 -19.31 -41.63
C GLN A 4 -8.53 -18.23 -40.94
N PHE A 5 -7.46 -17.73 -41.57
CA PHE A 5 -6.57 -16.70 -40.99
C PHE A 5 -6.56 -15.39 -41.78
N LYS A 6 -7.46 -15.23 -42.75
CA LYS A 6 -7.45 -14.08 -43.65
C LYS A 6 -7.75 -12.76 -42.94
N ASP A 7 -8.67 -12.78 -41.98
CA ASP A 7 -9.20 -11.57 -41.33
C ASP A 7 -8.68 -11.38 -39.89
N MET A 8 -7.62 -12.12 -39.50
CA MET A 8 -7.04 -12.08 -38.15
C MET A 8 -5.53 -11.81 -38.22
N PRO A 9 -5.01 -10.77 -37.54
CA PRO A 9 -3.57 -10.54 -37.42
C PRO A 9 -2.86 -11.78 -36.86
N TYR A 10 -1.93 -12.34 -37.61
CA TYR A 10 -1.20 -13.52 -37.16
C TYR A 10 -0.22 -13.15 -36.02
N GLN A 11 -0.32 -13.86 -34.90
CA GLN A 11 0.67 -13.81 -33.82
C GLN A 11 1.05 -15.24 -33.41
N PRO A 12 2.36 -15.59 -33.43
CA PRO A 12 2.81 -16.92 -33.05
C PRO A 12 2.58 -17.17 -31.54
N PHE A 13 2.22 -18.39 -31.17
CA PHE A 13 2.00 -18.80 -29.79
C PHE A 13 2.28 -20.29 -29.59
N SER A 14 2.47 -20.71 -28.33
CA SER A 14 2.60 -22.10 -27.93
C SER A 14 1.48 -22.48 -26.96
N LYS A 15 0.77 -23.59 -27.23
CA LYS A 15 -0.26 -24.13 -26.33
C LYS A 15 0.31 -24.69 -25.03
N GLY A 16 1.62 -24.95 -24.98
CA GLY A 16 2.30 -25.45 -23.79
C GLY A 16 2.76 -24.36 -22.82
N ASP A 17 2.59 -23.08 -23.16
CA ASP A 17 3.03 -21.98 -22.32
C ASP A 17 2.21 -21.92 -21.01
N ARG A 18 2.89 -21.59 -19.91
CA ARG A 18 2.25 -21.49 -18.60
C ARG A 18 1.28 -20.30 -18.58
N LEU A 19 0.06 -20.53 -18.10
CA LEU A 19 -0.99 -19.51 -17.93
C LEU A 19 -1.11 -19.08 -16.46
N GLY A 20 -1.77 -17.92 -16.22
CA GLY A 20 -2.07 -17.42 -14.87
C GLY A 20 -1.20 -16.25 -14.39
N LYS A 21 -0.64 -15.46 -15.32
CA LYS A 21 -0.01 -14.18 -14.96
C LYS A 21 -1.08 -13.14 -14.66
N ILE A 22 -0.97 -12.46 -13.53
CA ILE A 22 -1.83 -11.33 -13.15
C ILE A 22 -1.23 -10.01 -13.65
N SER A 23 -2.04 -8.96 -13.72
CA SER A 23 -1.59 -7.58 -13.97
C SER A 23 -1.87 -6.74 -12.73
N ASP A 24 -0.92 -5.89 -12.35
CA ASP A 24 -1.02 -5.04 -11.16
C ASP A 24 -0.51 -3.63 -11.50
N TRP A 25 -1.42 -2.66 -11.51
CA TRP A 25 -1.11 -1.25 -11.77
C TRP A 25 -0.36 -0.57 -10.61
N THR A 26 -0.42 -1.13 -9.40
CA THR A 26 0.29 -0.60 -8.23
C THR A 26 1.76 -1.05 -8.17
N GLY A 27 2.13 -2.07 -8.95
CA GLY A 27 3.47 -2.66 -8.96
C GLY A 27 3.87 -3.40 -7.68
N ALA A 28 2.98 -3.57 -6.71
CA ALA A 28 3.29 -4.18 -5.42
C ALA A 28 3.44 -5.70 -5.48
N THR A 29 2.81 -6.35 -6.45
CA THR A 29 2.63 -7.81 -6.47
C THR A 29 3.88 -8.59 -6.89
N PHE A 30 4.79 -8.00 -7.65
CA PHE A 30 5.94 -8.70 -8.25
C PHE A 30 7.27 -8.43 -7.54
N GLN A 31 7.34 -8.70 -6.23
CA GLN A 31 8.58 -8.53 -5.46
C GLN A 31 9.69 -9.50 -5.91
N ASP A 32 9.33 -10.71 -6.34
CA ASP A 32 10.27 -11.72 -6.82
C ASP A 32 10.12 -11.93 -8.34
N LYS A 33 11.13 -11.47 -9.09
CA LYS A 33 11.19 -11.55 -10.56
C LYS A 33 11.14 -12.99 -11.08
N LYS A 34 11.47 -13.99 -10.25
CA LYS A 34 11.45 -15.41 -10.63
C LYS A 34 10.08 -15.90 -11.08
N TYR A 35 8.99 -15.31 -10.57
CA TYR A 35 7.64 -15.71 -10.96
C TYR A 35 7.24 -15.11 -12.31
N THR A 36 7.67 -13.90 -12.61
CA THR A 36 7.37 -13.22 -13.87
C THR A 36 7.98 -13.95 -15.07
N SER A 37 9.21 -14.46 -14.93
CA SER A 37 9.91 -15.18 -16.01
C SER A 37 9.24 -16.50 -16.41
N LYS A 38 8.43 -17.11 -15.54
CA LYS A 38 7.75 -18.40 -15.84
C LYS A 38 6.64 -18.28 -16.88
N TYR A 39 6.18 -17.06 -17.15
CA TYR A 39 5.08 -16.77 -18.07
C TYR A 39 5.58 -16.11 -19.37
N GLN A 40 6.89 -16.07 -19.59
CA GLN A 40 7.46 -15.52 -20.80
C GLN A 40 7.42 -16.58 -21.90
N SER A 41 6.75 -16.27 -23.02
CA SER A 41 6.70 -17.18 -24.17
C SER A 41 8.08 -17.25 -24.85
N GLN A 42 8.48 -18.47 -25.22
CA GLN A 42 9.71 -18.72 -25.98
C GLN A 42 9.49 -18.57 -27.50
N PHE A 43 8.24 -18.63 -27.97
CA PHE A 43 7.89 -18.74 -29.38
C PHE A 43 7.73 -17.39 -30.10
N GLY A 44 8.13 -16.30 -29.45
CA GLY A 44 8.16 -14.95 -30.02
C GLY A 44 7.31 -13.95 -29.23
N ALA A 45 7.88 -12.77 -28.98
CA ALA A 45 7.16 -11.65 -28.38
C ALA A 45 6.46 -10.85 -29.50
N GLY A 46 5.29 -11.31 -29.93
CA GLY A 46 4.42 -10.54 -30.81
C GLY A 46 3.65 -9.48 -30.03
N SER A 47 3.51 -8.28 -30.60
CA SER A 47 2.73 -7.17 -30.03
C SER A 47 1.56 -6.76 -30.93
N GLN A 48 1.07 -7.65 -31.80
CA GLN A 48 -0.05 -7.37 -32.72
C GLN A 48 -1.36 -7.11 -31.94
N TYR A 49 -1.52 -7.75 -30.79
CA TYR A 49 -2.65 -7.58 -29.89
C TYR A 49 -2.27 -6.80 -28.60
N ALA A 50 -1.30 -5.89 -28.71
CA ALA A 50 -0.87 -5.05 -27.59
C ALA A 50 -1.53 -3.66 -27.65
N TYR A 51 -1.86 -3.13 -26.47
CA TYR A 51 -2.27 -1.75 -26.29
C TYR A 51 -1.14 -0.97 -25.64
N TYR A 52 -0.79 0.19 -26.22
CA TYR A 52 0.17 1.12 -25.66
C TYR A 52 -0.57 2.36 -25.20
N HIS A 53 -0.40 2.70 -23.92
CA HIS A 53 -0.97 3.90 -23.33
C HIS A 53 0.09 5.01 -23.39
N GLU A 54 -0.16 6.04 -24.19
CA GLU A 54 0.80 7.14 -24.44
C GLU A 54 0.63 8.33 -23.50
N GLU A 55 -0.52 8.46 -22.84
CA GLU A 55 -0.86 9.61 -22.00
C GLU A 55 -0.33 9.45 -20.57
N ASP A 56 0.14 10.55 -19.98
CA ASP A 56 0.56 10.60 -18.59
C ASP A 56 -0.65 10.87 -17.67
N GLU A 57 -1.31 9.79 -17.24
CA GLU A 57 -2.45 9.84 -16.31
C GLU A 57 -2.09 10.45 -14.95
N SER A 58 -0.80 10.53 -14.58
CA SER A 58 -0.38 11.09 -13.29
C SER A 58 -0.55 12.61 -13.19
N SER A 59 -0.80 13.27 -14.33
CA SER A 59 -1.05 14.71 -14.41
C SER A 59 -2.49 15.10 -14.04
N PHE A 60 -3.44 14.17 -14.13
CA PHE A 60 -4.85 14.44 -13.87
C PHE A 60 -5.13 14.45 -12.36
N HIS A 61 -5.88 15.45 -11.93
CA HIS A 61 -6.33 15.57 -10.55
C HIS A 61 -7.85 15.45 -10.51
N LEU A 62 -8.37 14.60 -9.64
CA LEU A 62 -9.80 14.53 -9.39
C LEU A 62 -10.24 15.80 -8.65
N VAL A 63 -11.05 16.63 -9.29
CA VAL A 63 -11.64 17.81 -8.65
C VAL A 63 -12.80 17.35 -7.77
N ASP A 64 -12.62 17.46 -6.46
CA ASP A 64 -13.68 17.19 -5.50
C ASP A 64 -14.68 18.36 -5.46
N THR A 65 -15.91 18.13 -5.93
CA THR A 65 -17.01 19.10 -5.86
C THR A 65 -17.87 18.92 -4.61
N THR A 66 -17.54 17.96 -3.75
CA THR A 66 -18.29 17.73 -2.52
C THR A 66 -18.12 18.94 -1.59
N ARG A 67 -19.25 19.45 -1.10
CA ARG A 67 -19.23 20.48 -0.06
C ARG A 67 -18.77 19.82 1.23
N VAL A 68 -17.50 19.99 1.59
CA VAL A 68 -16.96 19.59 2.90
C VAL A 68 -17.81 20.26 3.98
N GLN A 69 -18.72 19.49 4.58
CA GLN A 69 -19.46 19.86 5.78
C GLN A 69 -18.43 19.98 6.91
N LYS A 70 -17.87 21.17 7.11
CA LYS A 70 -16.98 21.43 8.24
C LYS A 70 -17.78 21.17 9.52
N PRO A 71 -17.33 20.25 10.40
CA PRO A 71 -18.00 20.05 11.68
C PRO A 71 -18.07 21.39 12.42
N PRO A 72 -19.25 21.78 12.96
CA PRO A 72 -19.45 23.10 13.56
C PRO A 72 -18.51 23.40 14.75
N TYR A 73 -17.81 22.39 15.29
CA TYR A 73 -17.02 22.48 16.52
C TYR A 73 -15.55 22.91 16.35
N GLN A 74 -15.02 23.12 15.14
CA GLN A 74 -13.62 23.54 14.95
C GLN A 74 -13.39 25.06 14.78
N ARG A 75 -14.41 25.90 14.97
CA ARG A 75 -14.21 27.34 15.17
C ARG A 75 -13.83 27.60 16.64
N GLY A 76 -12.53 27.60 16.97
CA GLY A 76 -12.08 28.24 18.22
C GLY A 76 -11.04 27.54 19.10
N ARG A 77 -10.03 26.88 18.52
CA ARG A 77 -8.85 26.43 19.30
C ARG A 77 -7.53 26.98 18.76
N PHE A 78 -7.50 28.26 18.40
CA PHE A 78 -6.26 29.04 18.45
C PHE A 78 -6.14 29.66 19.85
N ARG A 79 -5.70 28.85 20.83
CA ARG A 79 -5.13 29.39 22.08
C ARG A 79 -3.63 29.41 21.90
N GLN A 80 -3.16 30.55 21.41
CA GLN A 80 -1.82 31.08 21.59
C GLN A 80 -1.48 31.03 23.09
N ASN A 81 -0.86 29.95 23.56
CA ASN A 81 -0.22 29.92 24.88
C ASN A 81 1.29 30.04 24.69
N ASN A 82 1.67 31.24 24.26
CA ASN A 82 3.01 31.76 24.46
C ASN A 82 3.05 32.28 25.91
N ARG A 83 3.59 31.49 26.85
CA ARG A 83 4.11 31.98 28.14
C ARG A 83 4.84 30.85 28.89
N ASN A 84 6.17 31.00 28.94
CA ASN A 84 6.97 30.74 30.14
C ASN A 84 7.39 29.30 30.50
N MET A 85 8.32 28.71 29.75
CA MET A 85 9.38 27.87 30.34
C MET A 85 10.76 28.15 29.73
N ARG A 86 11.15 29.43 29.71
CA ARG A 86 12.56 29.85 29.74
C ARG A 86 12.80 30.54 31.08
N GLY A 87 13.55 29.89 31.97
CA GLY A 87 14.15 30.58 33.11
C GLY A 87 14.51 29.68 34.30
N ARG A 88 15.76 29.86 34.76
CA ARG A 88 16.41 29.38 36.01
C ARG A 88 16.98 27.97 35.96
N GLY A 89 18.24 27.70 36.24
CA GLY A 89 19.41 28.48 36.69
C GLY A 89 20.54 27.45 36.86
N GLY A 90 21.80 27.72 36.51
CA GLY A 90 22.69 28.49 37.35
C GLY A 90 23.94 27.66 37.70
N ASN A 91 25.03 27.91 36.99
CA ASN A 91 26.41 28.10 37.46
C ASN A 91 26.94 27.31 38.70
N ARG A 92 28.01 26.50 38.49
CA ARG A 92 29.21 26.28 39.36
C ARG A 92 29.94 25.03 38.85
N GLY A 93 31.12 25.12 38.23
CA GLY A 93 32.43 25.39 38.86
C GLY A 93 33.13 24.03 39.03
N GLY A 94 34.14 23.65 38.25
CA GLY A 94 35.52 24.13 38.31
C GLY A 94 36.46 22.90 38.33
N TYR A 95 37.76 23.15 38.11
CA TYR A 95 38.93 22.27 38.31
C TYR A 95 39.62 21.62 37.08
N LEU A 96 40.72 22.31 36.68
CA LEU A 96 42.10 21.86 36.44
C LEU A 96 42.34 20.61 35.55
N GLN A 97 42.98 20.77 34.38
CA GLN A 97 44.43 20.90 34.12
C GLN A 97 45.13 19.53 33.89
N ARG A 98 45.45 19.23 32.63
CA ARG A 98 46.80 18.88 32.09
C ARG A 98 46.70 17.98 30.83
N PRO A 99 47.55 18.20 29.79
CA PRO A 99 47.45 17.52 28.50
C PRO A 99 48.31 16.25 28.49
N GLY A 100 47.76 15.15 27.98
CA GLY A 100 48.48 13.89 27.83
C GLY A 100 47.80 12.99 26.81
N ASP A 101 48.54 12.69 25.75
CA ASP A 101 48.52 11.40 25.05
C ASP A 101 47.25 11.01 24.27
N ARG A 102 47.07 11.68 23.12
CA ARG A 102 46.42 11.04 21.96
C ARG A 102 47.42 10.08 21.31
N LYS A 103 47.40 8.82 21.72
CA LYS A 103 47.77 7.68 20.87
C LYS A 103 47.28 6.40 21.53
N ASN A 104 46.68 5.53 20.72
CA ASN A 104 46.22 4.17 21.04
C ASN A 104 44.83 4.05 21.70
N GLN A 105 43.78 4.20 20.89
CA GLN A 105 42.64 3.29 20.98
C GLN A 105 42.34 2.74 19.59
N ALA A 106 43.13 1.73 19.22
CA ALA A 106 42.74 0.75 18.25
C ALA A 106 41.43 0.08 18.70
N ASN A 107 40.55 -0.16 17.74
CA ASN A 107 39.71 -1.34 17.61
C ASN A 107 39.44 -2.10 18.92
N VAL A 108 38.39 -1.77 19.65
CA VAL A 108 37.45 -2.72 20.28
C VAL A 108 36.29 -1.89 20.82
N LYS A 109 35.15 -1.88 20.12
CA LYS A 109 33.82 -2.01 20.75
C LYS A 109 32.68 -1.91 19.73
N LYS A 110 31.94 -3.03 19.68
CA LYS A 110 30.49 -3.10 19.49
C LYS A 110 30.00 -3.14 18.04
N TYR A 111 30.30 -4.28 17.41
CA TYR A 111 29.23 -5.12 16.84
C TYR A 111 27.98 -5.03 17.74
N GLY A 112 26.88 -4.50 17.21
CA GLY A 112 25.63 -4.38 17.97
C GLY A 112 24.78 -3.14 17.70
N LYS A 113 25.03 -2.38 16.65
CA LYS A 113 24.02 -1.45 16.11
C LYS A 113 23.65 -1.89 14.71
N GLN A 114 22.79 -2.91 14.65
CA GLN A 114 21.94 -3.11 13.49
C GLN A 114 21.25 -1.77 13.21
N PRO A 115 21.48 -1.13 12.05
CA PRO A 115 20.69 0.03 11.69
C PRO A 115 19.24 -0.42 11.63
N MET A 116 18.34 0.30 12.31
CA MET A 116 16.88 0.21 12.20
C MET A 116 16.46 0.42 10.74
N ARG A 117 16.69 -0.58 9.90
CA ARG A 117 16.56 -0.51 8.45
C ARG A 117 15.69 -1.66 7.97
N ASN A 118 14.54 -1.86 8.62
CA ASN A 118 13.51 -2.80 8.16
C ASN A 118 12.08 -2.33 8.45
N GLN A 119 11.87 -1.02 8.66
CA GLN A 119 10.54 -0.44 8.85
C GLN A 119 10.06 0.40 7.65
N LYS A 120 10.77 0.32 6.51
CA LYS A 120 10.35 0.95 5.24
C LYS A 120 9.63 -0.01 4.28
N ASN A 121 9.64 -1.32 4.58
CA ASN A 121 8.98 -2.34 3.75
C ASN A 121 7.78 -2.99 4.45
N GLN A 122 7.32 -2.45 5.57
CA GLN A 122 6.00 -2.85 6.07
C GLN A 122 4.97 -2.16 5.20
N ALA A 123 4.17 -2.96 4.50
CA ALA A 123 3.01 -2.45 3.78
C ALA A 123 2.21 -1.57 4.76
N PRO A 124 1.85 -0.33 4.36
CA PRO A 124 1.08 0.54 5.23
C PRO A 124 -0.15 -0.22 5.70
N ILE A 125 -0.37 -0.25 7.01
CA ILE A 125 -1.57 -0.84 7.62
C ILE A 125 -2.74 -0.09 6.99
N LYS A 126 -3.42 -0.74 6.04
CA LYS A 126 -4.61 -0.17 5.41
C LYS A 126 -5.68 -0.14 6.48
N ASN A 127 -6.09 1.06 6.90
CA ASN A 127 -7.22 1.21 7.80
C ASN A 127 -8.42 0.55 7.14
N ARG A 128 -8.99 -0.45 7.82
CA ARG A 128 -10.19 -1.17 7.41
C ARG A 128 -11.41 -0.47 8.01
N ASP A 129 -11.48 0.84 7.79
CA ASP A 129 -12.61 1.62 8.28
C ASP A 129 -13.86 1.23 7.49
N ALA A 130 -15.03 1.32 8.11
CA ALA A 130 -16.28 1.00 7.45
C ALA A 130 -16.46 1.87 6.20
N SER A 131 -16.90 1.26 5.10
CA SER A 131 -17.13 1.98 3.83
C SER A 131 -18.27 2.99 3.91
N VAL A 132 -19.16 2.85 4.91
CA VAL A 132 -20.32 3.70 5.11
C VAL A 132 -20.29 4.36 6.49
N THR A 133 -20.69 5.63 6.55
CA THR A 133 -20.88 6.36 7.81
C THR A 133 -22.25 6.04 8.39
N VAL A 134 -22.28 5.42 9.58
CA VAL A 134 -23.53 5.11 10.29
C VAL A 134 -24.19 6.40 10.78
N ARG A 135 -25.48 6.58 10.48
CA ARG A 135 -26.25 7.75 10.91
C ARG A 135 -27.06 7.45 12.19
N PRO A 136 -27.35 8.46 13.03
CA PRO A 136 -28.09 8.23 14.29
C PRO A 136 -29.55 7.80 14.13
N ASP A 137 -30.14 7.99 12.94
CA ASP A 137 -31.51 7.61 12.58
C ASP A 137 -31.63 6.15 12.11
N TRP A 138 -30.50 5.43 11.99
CA TRP A 138 -30.49 4.02 11.60
C TRP A 138 -30.78 3.14 12.80
N ASN A 139 -31.86 2.37 12.72
CA ASN A 139 -32.20 1.38 13.73
C ASN A 139 -31.58 0.04 13.37
N THR A 140 -30.70 -0.47 14.24
CA THR A 140 -30.14 -1.83 14.10
C THR A 140 -31.25 -2.86 14.27
N ILE A 141 -31.42 -3.73 13.27
CA ILE A 141 -32.43 -4.79 13.29
C ILE A 141 -31.84 -6.08 13.85
N GLU A 142 -30.72 -6.53 13.27
CA GLU A 142 -30.06 -7.77 13.67
C GLU A 142 -28.54 -7.66 13.47
N GLU A 143 -27.78 -8.28 14.39
CA GLU A 143 -26.34 -8.42 14.30
C GLU A 143 -25.97 -9.90 14.07
N MET A 144 -25.14 -10.17 13.07
CA MET A 144 -24.66 -11.51 12.75
C MET A 144 -23.14 -11.55 12.65
N ASP A 145 -22.51 -12.46 13.41
CA ASP A 145 -21.08 -12.70 13.37
C ASP A 145 -20.71 -13.82 12.37
N PHE A 146 -19.45 -13.85 11.95
CA PHE A 146 -18.99 -14.82 10.95
C PHE A 146 -19.20 -16.30 11.35
N PRO A 147 -18.96 -16.72 12.62
CA PRO A 147 -19.24 -18.10 13.04
C PRO A 147 -20.72 -18.51 12.97
N ARG A 148 -21.66 -17.56 13.09
CA ARG A 148 -23.09 -17.84 12.91
C ARG A 148 -23.42 -18.05 11.43
N LEU A 149 -22.87 -17.21 10.55
CA LEU A 149 -23.06 -17.34 9.10
C LEU A 149 -22.45 -18.64 8.55
N SER A 150 -21.29 -19.06 9.04
CA SER A 150 -20.61 -20.27 8.53
C SER A 150 -21.38 -21.57 8.77
N LYS A 151 -22.37 -21.56 9.66
CA LYS A 151 -23.20 -22.73 9.99
C LYS A 151 -24.50 -22.80 9.18
N LEU A 152 -24.84 -21.74 8.43
CA LEU A 152 -26.06 -21.69 7.64
C LEU A 152 -25.89 -22.51 6.36
N SER A 153 -26.90 -23.31 6.02
CA SER A 153 -26.94 -24.13 4.80
C SER A 153 -28.37 -24.17 4.26
N LEU A 154 -28.51 -24.00 2.95
CA LEU A 154 -29.79 -24.06 2.25
C LEU A 154 -29.69 -25.05 1.07
N PRO A 155 -29.91 -26.35 1.30
CA PRO A 155 -29.70 -27.38 0.28
C PRO A 155 -30.86 -27.51 -0.73
N ASN A 156 -32.08 -27.07 -0.37
CA ASN A 156 -33.29 -27.31 -1.15
C ASN A 156 -33.69 -26.11 -2.02
N VAL A 157 -32.72 -25.52 -2.73
CA VAL A 157 -32.98 -24.41 -3.65
C VAL A 157 -33.53 -24.98 -4.95
N LYS A 158 -34.75 -24.55 -5.34
CA LYS A 158 -35.37 -24.95 -6.62
C LYS A 158 -34.71 -24.20 -7.79
N GLU A 159 -34.82 -24.78 -8.99
CA GLU A 159 -34.49 -24.08 -10.23
C GLU A 159 -35.38 -22.85 -10.41
N ALA A 160 -34.85 -21.80 -11.02
CA ALA A 160 -35.62 -20.60 -11.33
C ALA A 160 -36.69 -20.94 -12.38
N GLU A 161 -37.90 -20.39 -12.18
CA GLU A 161 -38.96 -20.43 -13.20
C GLU A 161 -38.84 -19.16 -14.04
N ASP A 162 -38.86 -19.32 -15.37
CA ASP A 162 -38.82 -18.22 -16.36
C ASP A 162 -40.15 -17.44 -16.41
#